data_AF-A0AAQ3L0E9-F1
#
_entry.id   AF-A0AAQ3L0E9-F1
#
_cell.length_a   1.000
_cell.length_b   1.000
_cell.length_c   1.000
_cell.angle_alpha   90.00
_cell.angle_beta   90.00
_cell.angle_gamma   90.00
#
_symmetry.space_group_name_H-M   'P 1'
#
loop_
_entity.id
_entity.type
_entity.pdbx_description
1 polymer ?
#
loop_
_entity_poly.entity_id
_entity_poly.type
_entity_poly.pdbx_seq_one_letter_code
_entity_poly.pdbx_strand_id
1 'polypeptide(L)'
;MAPEYAMRGYLTDKADVYSFGVVVLEIVSGMSNTKYRPEEDCVYLLDWAYVCHEKGKLLELVDPALGSDFSKEEALKMLKLALLCTNISPTLRPNMSAVVSMLEGKTQIELLSVQNPIGKGDDMRFKAFEKLSHDSQTEINSTDWPWPESSMSAQSTKVDTSLL
;
A
#
# COMPACT_ATOMS: atom_id res chain seq x y z
N MET A 1 3.74 -10.28 6.18
CA MET A 1 4.30 -11.64 6.37
C MET A 1 3.50 -12.63 5.53
N ALA A 2 4.11 -13.75 5.11
CA ALA A 2 3.39 -14.79 4.38
C ALA A 2 2.27 -15.39 5.27
N PRO A 3 1.06 -15.61 4.73
CA PRO A 3 -0.09 -16.03 5.51
C PRO A 3 0.12 -17.39 6.18
N GLU A 4 0.73 -18.35 5.48
CA GLU A 4 1.01 -19.68 6.03
C GLU A 4 2.07 -19.66 7.15
N TYR A 5 3.02 -18.72 7.10
CA TYR A 5 3.99 -18.51 8.16
C TYR A 5 3.32 -17.91 9.39
N ALA A 6 2.52 -16.85 9.21
CA ALA A 6 1.84 -16.17 10.31
C ALA A 6 0.77 -17.04 10.99
N MET A 7 0.03 -17.83 10.21
CA MET A 7 -1.07 -18.64 10.74
C MET A 7 -0.61 -19.99 11.29
N ARG A 8 0.42 -20.61 10.70
CA ARG A 8 0.82 -22.00 11.01
C ARG A 8 2.27 -22.15 11.48
N GLY A 9 3.07 -21.09 11.43
CA GLY A 9 4.50 -21.13 11.78
C GLY A 9 5.37 -21.86 10.76
N TYR A 10 4.90 -22.04 9.53
CA TYR A 10 5.64 -22.79 8.51
C TYR A 10 6.75 -21.96 7.88
N LEU A 11 7.99 -22.19 8.35
CA LEU A 11 9.19 -21.64 7.73
C LEU A 11 9.47 -22.39 6.42
N THR A 12 9.41 -21.67 5.30
CA THR A 12 9.64 -22.22 3.96
C THR A 12 10.32 -21.20 3.07
N ASP A 13 11.05 -21.65 2.06
CA ASP A 13 11.62 -20.78 1.01
C ASP A 13 10.53 -19.92 0.34
N LYS A 14 9.28 -20.40 0.29
CA LYS A 14 8.15 -19.67 -0.29
C LYS A 14 7.67 -18.53 0.61
N ALA A 15 7.83 -18.62 1.92
CA ALA A 15 7.55 -17.54 2.84
C ALA A 15 8.55 -16.37 2.65
N ASP A 16 9.81 -16.70 2.31
CA ASP A 16 10.83 -15.71 1.96
C ASP A 16 10.50 -15.04 0.61
N VAL A 17 10.08 -15.81 -0.40
CA VAL A 17 9.62 -15.25 -1.69
C VAL A 17 8.46 -14.26 -1.49
N TYR A 18 7.50 -14.59 -0.63
CA TYR A 18 6.40 -13.68 -0.32
C TYR A 18 6.91 -12.38 0.30
N SER A 19 7.78 -12.48 1.30
CA SER A 19 8.33 -11.32 2.00
C SER A 19 9.17 -10.44 1.07
N PHE A 20 9.93 -11.06 0.16
CA PHE A 20 10.60 -10.37 -0.94
C PHE A 20 9.61 -9.61 -1.83
N GLY A 21 8.50 -10.22 -2.22
CA GLY A 21 7.45 -9.57 -3.02
C GLY A 21 6.86 -8.33 -2.33
N VAL A 22 6.67 -8.38 -1.00
CA VAL A 22 6.25 -7.21 -0.22
C VAL A 22 7.30 -6.11 -0.29
N VAL A 23 8.58 -6.43 -0.10
CA VAL A 23 9.67 -5.45 -0.19
C VAL A 23 9.75 -4.82 -1.58
N VAL A 24 9.58 -5.60 -2.66
CA VAL A 24 9.52 -5.05 -4.02
C VAL A 24 8.39 -4.04 -4.17
N LEU A 25 7.21 -4.35 -3.61
CA LEU A 25 6.07 -3.43 -3.65
C LEU A 25 6.35 -2.14 -2.85
N GLU A 26 6.98 -2.24 -1.69
CA GLU A 26 7.40 -1.07 -0.89
C GLU A 26 8.42 -0.21 -1.65
N ILE A 27 9.39 -0.83 -2.33
CA ILE A 27 10.39 -0.11 -3.14
C ILE A 27 9.74 0.65 -4.29
N VAL A 28 8.84 0.01 -5.04
CA VAL A 28 8.23 0.65 -6.21
C VAL A 28 7.27 1.78 -5.81
N SER A 29 6.58 1.62 -4.67
CA SER A 29 5.61 2.60 -4.19
C SER A 29 6.18 3.71 -3.32
N GLY A 30 7.38 3.53 -2.77
CA GLY A 30 7.94 4.44 -1.77
C GLY A 30 7.15 4.43 -0.44
N MET A 31 6.21 3.50 -0.28
CA MET A 31 5.31 3.42 0.88
C MET A 31 5.66 2.20 1.74
N SER A 32 5.59 2.34 3.06
CA SER A 32 5.69 1.17 3.95
C SER A 32 4.37 0.41 3.99
N ASN A 33 4.44 -0.91 3.94
CA ASN A 33 3.29 -1.81 4.04
C ASN A 33 2.50 -1.67 5.36
N THR A 34 3.09 -1.03 6.38
CA THR A 34 2.45 -0.79 7.71
C THR A 34 1.91 0.63 7.90
N LYS A 35 2.22 1.57 7.00
CA LYS A 35 1.77 2.96 7.08
C LYS A 35 0.75 3.25 5.98
N TYR A 36 -0.52 2.95 6.25
CA TYR A 36 -1.63 3.52 5.49
C TYR A 36 -2.77 3.93 6.44
N ARG A 37 -3.10 5.22 6.48
CA ARG A 37 -4.41 5.81 6.87
C ARG A 37 -4.37 7.33 6.68
N PRO A 38 -5.35 7.92 5.97
CA PRO A 38 -6.51 8.55 6.63
C PRO A 38 -7.79 8.42 5.74
N GLU A 39 -8.92 7.82 6.11
CA GLU A 39 -9.78 8.33 7.18
C GLU A 39 -10.87 7.34 7.62
N GLU A 40 -11.08 6.15 7.03
CA GLU A 40 -12.05 5.19 7.64
C GLU A 40 -11.85 3.69 7.34
N ASP A 41 -11.03 3.28 6.36
CA ASP A 41 -10.77 1.86 6.06
C ASP A 41 -9.27 1.57 5.97
N CYS A 42 -8.75 0.65 6.80
CA CYS A 42 -7.35 0.18 6.70
C CYS A 42 -7.19 -0.60 5.40
N VAL A 43 -6.62 0.03 4.38
CA VAL A 43 -6.19 -0.67 3.17
C VAL A 43 -4.70 -0.96 3.29
N TYR A 44 -4.31 -2.24 3.26
CA TYR A 44 -2.90 -2.61 3.17
C TYR A 44 -2.36 -2.29 1.76
N LEU A 45 -1.05 -1.99 1.64
CA LEU A 45 -0.43 -1.68 0.34
C LEU A 45 -0.64 -2.82 -0.68
N LEU A 46 -0.50 -4.07 -0.22
CA LEU A 46 -0.76 -5.25 -1.04
C LEU A 46 -2.23 -5.31 -1.52
N ASP A 47 -3.15 -4.94 -0.65
CA ASP A 47 -4.58 -4.93 -0.92
C ASP A 47 -4.96 -3.90 -1.99
N TRP A 48 -4.31 -2.73 -1.96
CA TRP A 48 -4.42 -1.72 -3.02
C TRP A 48 -3.80 -2.22 -4.33
N ALA A 49 -2.67 -2.91 -4.26
CA ALA A 49 -2.00 -3.43 -5.45
C ALA A 49 -2.87 -4.42 -6.24
N TYR A 50 -3.61 -5.30 -5.55
CA TYR A 50 -4.58 -6.20 -6.20
C TYR A 50 -5.72 -5.43 -6.88
N VAL A 51 -6.26 -4.39 -6.25
CA VAL A 51 -7.32 -3.56 -6.86
C VAL A 51 -6.80 -2.83 -8.10
N CYS A 52 -5.60 -2.24 -8.02
CA CYS A 52 -4.96 -1.61 -9.17
C CYS A 52 -4.68 -2.63 -10.28
N HIS A 53 -4.35 -3.88 -9.94
CA HIS A 53 -4.19 -4.95 -10.93
C HIS A 53 -5.48 -5.25 -11.67
N GLU A 54 -6.58 -5.46 -10.94
CA GLU A 54 -7.90 -5.76 -11.50
C GLU A 54 -8.43 -4.62 -12.37
N LYS A 55 -8.18 -3.37 -11.97
CA LYS A 55 -8.56 -2.17 -12.74
C LYS A 55 -7.61 -1.86 -13.91
N GLY A 56 -6.51 -2.60 -14.07
CA GLY A 56 -5.50 -2.32 -15.10
C GLY A 56 -4.69 -1.04 -14.87
N LYS A 57 -4.66 -0.55 -13.62
CA LYS A 57 -4.10 0.74 -13.19
C LYS A 57 -2.86 0.58 -12.30
N LEU A 58 -2.05 -0.45 -12.54
CA LEU A 58 -0.87 -0.75 -11.70
C LEU A 58 0.10 0.43 -11.55
N LEU A 59 0.27 1.25 -12.59
CA LEU A 59 1.19 2.39 -12.54
C LEU A 59 0.78 3.47 -11.53
N GLU A 60 -0.46 3.47 -11.03
CA GLU A 60 -0.89 4.35 -9.93
C GLU A 60 -0.19 4.03 -8.60
N LEU A 61 0.42 2.84 -8.49
CA LEU A 61 1.19 2.43 -7.31
C LEU A 61 2.62 2.95 -7.28
N VAL A 62 3.12 3.53 -8.37
CA VAL A 62 4.52 3.97 -8.45
C VAL A 62 4.70 5.22 -7.59
N ASP A 63 5.82 5.29 -6.86
CA ASP A 63 6.17 6.41 -5.99
C ASP A 63 6.02 7.76 -6.73
N PRO A 64 5.10 8.64 -6.30
CA PRO A 64 4.92 9.96 -6.90
C PRO A 64 6.18 10.82 -6.88
N ALA A 65 7.09 10.59 -5.91
CA ALA A 65 8.36 11.33 -5.81
C ALA A 65 9.31 11.06 -6.98
N LEU A 66 9.13 9.96 -7.72
CA LEU A 66 9.92 9.67 -8.93
C LEU A 66 9.50 10.52 -10.13
N GLY A 67 8.31 11.13 -10.12
CA GLY A 67 7.84 11.98 -11.21
C GLY A 67 7.87 11.29 -12.58
N SER A 68 8.75 11.74 -13.49
CA SER A 68 8.99 11.13 -14.80
C SER A 68 10.29 10.31 -14.89
N ASP A 69 11.05 10.22 -13.80
CA ASP A 69 12.40 9.68 -13.78
C ASP A 69 12.42 8.16 -13.56
N PHE A 70 11.58 7.44 -14.31
CA PHE A 70 11.55 5.98 -14.30
C PHE A 70 11.02 5.40 -15.60
N SER A 71 11.42 4.16 -15.91
CA SER A 71 10.82 3.40 -17.01
C SER A 71 9.49 2.80 -16.60
N LYS A 72 8.40 3.22 -17.27
CA LYS A 72 7.06 2.67 -17.03
C LYS A 72 6.99 1.17 -17.27
N GLU A 73 7.75 0.65 -18.23
CA GLU A 73 7.79 -0.78 -18.54
C GLU A 73 8.44 -1.58 -17.41
N GLU A 74 9.57 -1.09 -16.89
CA GLU A 74 10.29 -1.74 -15.79
C GLU A 74 9.47 -1.67 -14.49
N ALA A 75 8.86 -0.51 -14.20
CA ALA A 75 7.98 -0.36 -13.05
C ALA A 75 6.79 -1.32 -13.13
N LEU A 76 6.14 -1.42 -14.30
CA LEU A 76 5.04 -2.36 -14.50
C LEU A 76 5.51 -3.81 -14.33
N LYS A 77 6.69 -4.16 -14.83
CA LYS A 77 7.28 -5.50 -14.64
C LYS A 77 7.53 -5.79 -13.16
N MET A 78 8.10 -4.84 -12.41
CA MET A 78 8.35 -4.98 -10.97
C MET A 78 7.06 -5.16 -10.17
N LEU A 79 6.00 -4.41 -10.49
CA LEU A 79 4.69 -4.56 -9.84
C LEU A 79 4.06 -5.92 -10.13
N LYS A 80 4.15 -6.39 -11.38
CA LYS A 80 3.67 -7.74 -11.73
C LYS A 80 4.46 -8.83 -11.00
N LEU A 81 5.78 -8.67 -10.87
CA LEU A 81 6.64 -9.58 -10.10
C LEU A 81 6.22 -9.62 -8.63
N ALA A 82 6.00 -8.45 -8.03
CA ALA A 82 5.57 -8.32 -6.64
C ALA A 82 4.26 -9.07 -6.39
N LEU A 83 3.25 -8.89 -7.27
CA LEU A 83 1.97 -9.60 -7.19
C LEU A 83 2.13 -11.12 -7.33
N LEU A 84 2.99 -11.57 -8.24
CA LEU A 84 3.26 -12.99 -8.42
C LEU A 84 3.95 -13.61 -7.18
N CYS A 85 4.91 -12.89 -6.58
CA CYS A 85 5.61 -13.32 -5.37
C CYS A 85 4.69 -13.31 -4.13
N THR A 86 3.74 -12.39 -4.06
CA THR A 86 2.80 -12.23 -2.94
C THR A 86 1.50 -13.02 -3.12
N ASN A 87 1.48 -14.01 -4.01
CA ASN A 87 0.32 -14.88 -4.18
C ASN A 87 -0.03 -15.61 -2.87
N ILE A 88 -1.33 -15.72 -2.56
CA ILE A 88 -1.80 -16.39 -1.35
C ILE A 88 -1.40 -17.87 -1.33
N SER A 89 -1.39 -18.53 -2.50
CA SER A 89 -0.95 -19.91 -2.62
C SER A 89 0.58 -19.97 -2.76
N PRO A 90 1.32 -20.59 -1.81
CA PRO A 90 2.78 -20.72 -1.88
C PRO A 90 3.25 -21.47 -3.14
N THR A 91 2.43 -22.37 -3.68
CA THR A 91 2.74 -23.16 -4.87
C THR A 91 2.72 -22.34 -6.16
N LEU A 92 1.99 -21.23 -6.19
CA LEU A 92 1.91 -20.33 -7.35
C LEU A 92 3.03 -19.28 -7.34
N ARG A 93 3.70 -19.08 -6.20
CA ARG A 93 4.86 -18.18 -6.13
C ARG A 93 6.02 -18.79 -6.91
N PRO A 94 6.85 -18.00 -7.60
CA PRO A 94 8.04 -18.47 -8.29
C PRO A 94 9.09 -18.97 -7.27
N ASN A 95 10.12 -19.66 -7.78
CA ASN A 95 11.33 -19.89 -6.99
C ASN A 95 12.24 -18.66 -7.06
N MET A 96 13.07 -18.41 -6.06
CA MET A 96 13.97 -17.24 -6.05
C MET A 96 14.89 -17.17 -7.28
N SER A 97 15.33 -18.31 -7.82
CA SER A 97 16.10 -18.35 -9.07
C SER A 97 15.31 -17.83 -10.29
N ALA A 98 14.01 -18.13 -10.34
CA ALA A 98 13.12 -17.62 -11.38
C ALA A 98 12.85 -16.12 -11.19
N VAL A 99 12.68 -15.67 -9.93
CA VAL A 99 12.57 -14.23 -9.60
C VAL A 99 13.78 -13.46 -10.13
N VAL A 100 15.00 -13.95 -9.86
CA VAL A 100 16.24 -13.34 -10.39
C VAL A 100 16.24 -13.34 -11.92
N SER A 101 15.88 -14.46 -12.57
CA SER A 101 15.82 -14.54 -14.03
C SER A 101 14.81 -13.55 -14.64
N MET A 102 13.68 -13.30 -13.97
CA MET A 102 12.70 -12.30 -14.38
C MET A 102 13.23 -10.87 -14.23
N LEU A 103 13.95 -10.59 -13.13
CA LEU A 103 14.60 -9.29 -12.88
C LEU A 103 15.72 -8.99 -13.88
N GLU A 104 16.50 -10.00 -14.25
CA GLU A 104 17.54 -9.89 -15.28
C GLU A 104 16.98 -9.81 -16.71
N GLY A 105 15.65 -9.86 -16.87
CA GLY A 105 15.00 -9.80 -18.18
C GLY A 105 15.13 -11.08 -19.02
N LYS A 106 15.62 -12.19 -18.44
CA LYS A 106 15.77 -13.48 -19.12
C LYS A 106 14.46 -14.25 -19.27
N THR A 107 13.44 -13.91 -18.47
CA THR A 107 12.13 -14.57 -18.46
C THR A 107 11.01 -13.54 -18.41
N GLN A 108 9.93 -13.78 -19.16
CA GLN A 108 8.74 -12.93 -19.11
C GLN A 108 7.90 -13.22 -17.86
N ILE A 109 7.22 -12.19 -17.36
CA ILE A 109 6.32 -12.31 -16.22
C ILE A 109 4.90 -12.51 -16.75
N GLU A 110 4.41 -13.74 -16.64
CA GLU A 110 3.03 -14.09 -16.95
C GLU A 110 2.22 -14.13 -15.65
N LEU A 111 1.40 -13.10 -15.42
CA LEU A 111 0.37 -13.18 -14.39
C LEU A 111 -0.77 -14.02 -14.95
N LEU A 112 -0.84 -15.28 -14.50
CA LEU A 112 -2.05 -16.08 -14.67
C LEU A 112 -3.17 -15.33 -13.94
N SER A 113 -4.27 -15.06 -14.66
CA SER A 113 -5.44 -14.33 -14.17
C SER A 113 -5.77 -14.77 -12.74
N VAL A 114 -5.53 -13.88 -11.79
CA VAL A 114 -5.74 -14.15 -10.36
C VAL A 114 -7.23 -14.41 -10.19
N GLN A 115 -7.61 -15.67 -9.96
CA GLN A 115 -8.90 -15.95 -9.35
C GLN A 115 -8.74 -15.61 -7.88
N ASN A 116 -9.25 -14.46 -7.47
CA ASN A 116 -9.37 -14.11 -6.07
C ASN A 116 -10.24 -15.19 -5.38
N PRO A 117 -9.77 -15.91 -4.35
CA PRO A 117 -10.63 -16.74 -3.51
C PRO A 117 -11.26 -15.94 -2.36
N ILE A 118 -11.17 -14.61 -2.37
CA ILE A 118 -11.99 -13.76 -1.51
C ILE A 118 -13.35 -13.63 -2.21
N GLY A 119 -14.30 -14.43 -1.75
CA GLY A 119 -15.62 -14.56 -2.36
C GLY A 119 -16.34 -13.21 -2.49
N LYS A 120 -17.15 -13.10 -3.55
CA LYS A 120 -18.17 -12.07 -3.78
C LYS A 120 -18.79 -11.55 -2.47
N GLY A 121 -18.23 -10.48 -1.87
CA GLY A 121 -18.69 -10.01 -0.57
C GLY A 121 -18.23 -8.61 -0.14
N ASP A 122 -17.33 -7.96 -0.87
CA ASP A 122 -16.64 -6.74 -0.43
C ASP A 122 -16.73 -5.59 -1.44
N ASP A 123 -17.94 -5.38 -1.97
CA ASP A 123 -18.36 -4.13 -2.64
C ASP A 123 -18.00 -2.86 -1.85
N MET A 124 -17.88 -2.95 -0.52
CA MET A 124 -17.49 -1.83 0.34
C MET A 124 -16.01 -1.45 0.18
N ARG A 125 -15.11 -2.44 0.09
CA ARG A 125 -13.68 -2.20 -0.07
C ARG A 125 -13.37 -1.57 -1.42
N PHE A 126 -14.02 -2.05 -2.48
CA PHE A 126 -13.89 -1.48 -3.84
C PHE A 126 -14.39 -0.03 -3.92
N LYS A 127 -15.48 0.31 -3.21
CA LYS A 127 -16.03 1.67 -3.13
C LYS A 127 -15.12 2.66 -2.40
N ALA A 128 -14.41 2.22 -1.36
CA ALA A 128 -13.42 3.06 -0.68
C ALA A 128 -12.30 3.52 -1.64
N PHE A 129 -11.90 2.68 -2.59
CA PHE A 129 -10.88 3.02 -3.61
C PHE A 129 -11.37 3.95 -4.72
N GLU A 130 -12.58 3.78 -5.23
CA GLU A 130 -13.16 4.68 -6.26
C GLU A 130 -13.19 6.14 -5.76
N LYS A 131 -13.50 6.33 -4.48
CA LYS A 131 -13.62 7.66 -3.86
C LYS A 131 -12.26 8.39 -3.78
N LEU A 132 -11.16 7.65 -3.61
CA LEU A 132 -9.80 8.21 -3.54
C LEU A 132 -9.28 8.73 -4.89
N SER A 133 -9.70 8.13 -6.02
CA SER A 133 -9.21 8.57 -7.33
C SER A 133 -9.83 9.88 -7.81
N HIS A 134 -10.98 10.28 -7.24
CA HIS A 134 -11.68 11.50 -7.62
C HIS A 134 -11.17 12.74 -6.88
N ASP A 135 -10.57 12.58 -5.69
CA ASP A 135 -10.02 13.71 -4.91
C ASP A 135 -8.70 14.27 -5.46
N SER A 136 -8.05 13.57 -6.40
CA SER A 136 -6.81 14.04 -7.03
C SER A 136 -7.02 15.01 -8.20
N GLN A 137 -8.26 15.32 -8.58
CA GLN A 137 -8.57 16.27 -9.66
C GLN A 137 -9.70 17.23 -9.28
N THR A 138 -9.41 18.25 -8.46
CA THR A 138 -9.99 19.61 -8.64
C THR A 138 -9.17 20.66 -7.88
N GLU A 139 -8.51 21.50 -8.68
CA GLU A 139 -8.28 22.95 -8.55
C GLU A 139 -7.61 23.56 -7.31
N ILE A 140 -6.38 24.01 -7.58
CA ILE A 140 -5.78 25.27 -7.14
C ILE A 140 -6.78 26.42 -7.36
N ASN A 141 -7.29 27.04 -6.29
CA ASN A 141 -7.70 28.44 -6.37
C ASN A 141 -7.61 29.13 -5.00
N SER A 142 -6.97 30.30 -4.99
CA SER A 142 -6.77 31.21 -3.88
C SER A 142 -8.08 31.58 -3.18
N THR A 143 -8.08 31.79 -1.86
CA THR A 143 -8.57 32.99 -1.11
C THR A 143 -8.40 32.78 0.41
N ASP A 144 -8.12 33.88 1.11
CA ASP A 144 -7.82 34.10 2.54
C ASP A 144 -8.52 33.22 3.59
N TRP A 145 -7.75 32.82 4.61
CA TRP A 145 -8.25 32.13 5.81
C TRP A 145 -8.28 33.09 7.02
N PRO A 146 -9.43 33.28 7.70
CA PRO A 146 -9.51 34.10 8.90
C PRO A 146 -9.16 33.28 10.15
N TRP A 147 -8.31 33.83 11.02
CA TRP A 147 -8.04 33.31 12.36
C TRP A 147 -9.26 33.52 13.27
N PRO A 148 -9.68 32.53 14.07
CA PRO A 148 -10.45 32.78 15.27
C PRO A 148 -9.50 32.85 16.48
N GLU A 149 -9.47 34.00 17.15
CA GLU A 149 -9.00 34.12 18.54
C GLU A 149 -9.73 33.09 19.42
N SER A 150 -8.98 32.38 20.24
CA SER A 150 -9.53 31.64 21.37
C SER A 150 -8.76 32.01 22.62
N SER A 151 -9.38 32.88 23.42
CA SER A 151 -8.98 33.26 24.77
C SER A 151 -8.95 32.04 25.68
N MET A 152 -7.78 31.75 26.27
CA MET A 152 -7.64 30.80 27.37
C MET A 152 -7.69 31.57 28.70
N SER A 153 -8.74 31.35 29.50
CA SER A 153 -8.81 31.76 30.90
C SER A 153 -8.10 30.72 31.77
N ALA A 154 -6.95 31.11 32.34
CA ALA A 154 -6.25 30.32 33.36
C ALA A 154 -6.84 30.65 34.74
N GLN A 155 -7.52 29.69 35.36
CA GLN A 155 -7.96 29.78 36.76
C GLN A 155 -6.83 29.22 37.65
N SER A 156 -6.07 30.12 38.27
CA SER A 156 -5.03 29.78 39.25
C SER A 156 -5.65 29.73 40.65
N THR A 157 -5.56 28.57 41.31
CA THR A 157 -5.96 28.36 42.70
C THR A 157 -5.02 29.12 43.64
N LYS A 158 -5.57 30.11 44.37
CA LYS A 158 -4.90 30.75 45.52
C LYS A 158 -4.79 29.75 46.67
N VAL A 159 -3.57 29.49 47.13
CA VAL A 159 -3.32 28.96 48.47
C VAL A 159 -3.35 30.16 49.43
N ASP A 160 -4.27 30.11 50.40
CA ASP A 160 -4.39 31.08 51.49
C ASP A 160 -3.24 30.86 52.49
N THR A 161 -2.58 31.94 52.89
CA THR A 161 -1.82 31.98 54.14
C THR A 161 -2.06 33.35 54.74
N SER A 162 -3.04 33.43 55.62
CA SER A 162 -3.36 34.60 56.41
C SER A 162 -3.04 34.32 57.88
N LEU A 163 -2.21 35.22 58.41
CA LEU A 163 -2.13 35.73 59.79
C LEU A 163 -1.21 35.06 60.82
N LEU A 164 -0.34 35.94 61.34
CA LEU A 164 0.36 35.99 62.63
C LEU A 164 1.62 35.15 62.80
#